data_AF-A0AA90NMX5-F1
#
_entry.id   AF-A0AA90NMX5-F1
#
_cell.length_a   1.000
_cell.length_b   1.000
_cell.length_c   1.000
_cell.angle_alpha   90.00
_cell.angle_beta   90.00
_cell.angle_gamma   90.00
#
_symmetry.space_group_name_H-M   'P 1'
#
loop_
_entity.id
_entity.type
_entity.pdbx_description
1 polymer ?
#
loop_
_entity_poly.entity_id
_entity_poly.type
_entity_poly.pdbx_seq_one_letter_code
_entity_poly.pdbx_strand_id
1 'polypeptide(L)' 'MGLLTIAVVWCLLVGHWCYGNANQLPLNKHYRPAKSLFRLGLDGLRLVLKNSCAKNDQTTFLDLLNVLSST' A
#
# COMPACT_ATOMS: atom_id res chain seq x y z
N MET A 1 -15.09 0.36 0.98
CA MET A 1 -14.51 1.45 0.16
C MET A 1 -13.26 2.06 0.77
N GLY A 2 -13.24 2.49 2.05
CA GLY A 2 -12.10 3.19 2.66
C GLY A 2 -10.73 2.49 2.56
N LEU A 3 -10.67 1.16 2.71
CA LEU A 3 -9.40 0.42 2.65
C LEU A 3 -8.72 0.47 1.27
N LEU A 4 -9.51 0.38 0.20
CA LEU A 4 -9.04 0.52 -1.17
C LEU A 4 -8.51 1.93 -1.43
N THR A 5 -9.23 2.94 -0.93
CA THR A 5 -8.81 4.34 -1.04
C THR A 5 -7.45 4.57 -0.36
N ILE A 6 -7.23 4.03 0.84
CA ILE A 6 -5.95 4.11 1.54
C ILE A 6 -4.83 3.44 0.72
N ALA A 7 -5.07 2.22 0.21
CA ALA A 7 -4.09 1.50 -0.60
C ALA A 7 -3.73 2.27 -1.88
N VAL A 8 -4.70 2.92 -2.53
CA VAL A 8 -4.47 3.78 -3.70
C VAL A 8 -3.68 5.03 -3.33
N VAL A 9 -4.07 5.75 -2.28
CA VAL A 9 -3.37 6.97 -1.84
C VAL A 9 -1.92 6.67 -1.48
N TRP A 10 -1.68 5.60 -0.73
CA TRP A 10 -0.33 5.15 -0.40
C TRP A 10 0.48 4.77 -1.64
N CYS A 11 -0.12 4.02 -2.58
CA CYS A 11 0.51 3.67 -3.85
C CYS A 11 0.93 4.90 -4.65
N LEU A 12 0.10 5.95 -4.70
CA LEU A 12 0.41 7.19 -5.41
C LEU A 12 1.56 7.94 -4.72
N LEU A 13 1.53 8.03 -3.39
CA LEU A 13 2.52 8.77 -2.61
C LEU A 13 3.90 8.10 -2.66
N VAL A 14 3.95 6.78 -2.44
CA VAL A 14 5.17 5.98 -2.54
C VAL A 14 5.65 5.87 -3.98
N GLY A 15 4.74 5.72 -4.94
CA GLY A 15 5.08 5.72 -6.36
C GLY A 15 5.75 7.01 -6.79
N HIS A 16 5.20 8.16 -6.37
CA HIS A 16 5.78 9.47 -6.61
C HIS A 16 7.14 9.65 -5.90
N TRP A 17 7.29 9.15 -4.67
CA TRP A 17 8.58 9.21 -3.95
C TRP A 17 9.67 8.32 -4.57
N CYS A 18 9.37 7.05 -4.86
CA CYS A 18 10.33 6.09 -5.39
C CYS A 18 10.74 6.37 -6.84
N TYR A 19 9.80 6.88 -7.65
CA TYR A 19 10.01 7.05 -9.08
C TYR A 19 10.05 8.52 -9.51
N GLY A 20 9.82 9.46 -8.59
CA GLY A 20 9.90 10.90 -8.86
C GLY A 20 8.99 11.32 -10.01
N ASN A 21 9.56 12.09 -10.94
CA ASN A 21 8.89 12.54 -12.17
C ASN A 21 8.84 11.47 -13.27
N ALA A 22 9.19 10.21 -12.98
CA ALA A 22 9.16 9.16 -13.98
C ALA A 22 7.71 8.89 -14.40
N ASN A 23 7.39 9.20 -15.65
CA ASN A 23 6.06 9.03 -16.23
C ASN A 23 5.55 7.57 -16.21
N GLN A 24 6.42 6.57 -16.00
CA GLN A 24 6.06 5.15 -16.04
C GLN A 24 6.86 4.28 -15.05
N LEU A 25 6.16 3.36 -14.39
CA LEU A 25 6.74 2.30 -13.55
C LEU A 25 7.64 1.38 -14.39
N PRO A 26 8.83 0.98 -13.89
CA PRO A 26 9.71 0.08 -14.62
C PRO A 26 9.02 -1.27 -14.86
N LEU A 27 9.00 -1.67 -16.12
CA LEU A 27 8.44 -2.95 -16.56
C LEU A 27 9.51 -4.04 -16.47
N ASN A 28 9.10 -5.26 -16.15
CA ASN A 28 9.97 -6.45 -16.22
C ASN A 28 10.09 -6.96 -17.67
N LYS A 29 10.89 -8.01 -17.89
CA LYS A 29 11.08 -8.67 -19.21
C LYS A 29 9.78 -9.09 -19.92
N HIS A 30 8.65 -9.15 -19.21
CA HIS A 30 7.34 -9.51 -19.76
C HIS A 30 6.40 -8.30 -19.94
N TYR A 31 6.93 -7.08 -19.95
CA TYR A 31 6.14 -5.84 -20.07
C TYR A 31 5.07 -5.67 -18.98
N ARG A 32 5.25 -6.32 -17.83
CA ARG A 32 4.42 -6.10 -16.64
C ARG A 32 5.14 -5.17 -15.67
N PRO A 33 4.42 -4.34 -14.90
CA PRO A 33 5.04 -3.59 -13.81
C PRO A 33 5.81 -4.57 -12.93
N ALA A 34 7.12 -4.32 -12.75
CA ALA A 34 7.99 -5.24 -12.01
C ALA A 34 7.52 -5.46 -10.56
N LYS A 35 6.80 -4.47 -10.00
CA LYS A 35 6.01 -4.55 -8.76
C LYS A 35 4.70 -3.80 -8.95
N SER A 36 3.62 -4.31 -8.35
CA SER A 36 2.39 -3.53 -8.14
C SER A 36 2.47 -2.91 -6.75
N LEU A 37 2.85 -1.62 -6.68
CA LEU A 37 2.88 -0.86 -5.43
C LEU A 37 1.52 -0.89 -4.73
N PHE A 38 0.44 -0.79 -5.51
CA PHE A 38 -0.92 -0.93 -5.01
C PHE A 38 -1.13 -2.26 -4.27
N ARG A 39 -0.72 -3.38 -4.88
CA ARG A 39 -0.86 -4.70 -4.27
C ARG A 39 0.02 -4.84 -3.02
N LEU A 40 1.20 -4.23 -3.01
CA LEU A 40 2.09 -4.23 -1.86
C LEU A 40 1.48 -3.48 -0.66
N GLY A 41 0.89 -2.30 -0.89
CA GLY A 41 0.17 -1.55 0.14
C GLY A 41 -1.09 -2.26 0.63
N LEU A 42 -1.83 -2.90 -0.29
CA LEU A 42 -3.02 -3.68 0.04
C LEU A 42 -2.67 -4.92 0.89
N ASP A 43 -1.58 -5.62 0.56
CA ASP A 43 -1.12 -6.78 1.34
C ASP A 43 -0.63 -6.36 2.73
N GLY A 44 0.02 -5.20 2.86
CA GLY A 44 0.36 -4.60 4.15
C GLY A 44 -0.88 -4.31 5.02
N LEU A 45 -1.88 -3.63 4.45
CA LEU A 45 -3.16 -3.36 5.12
C LEU A 45 -3.88 -4.66 5.54
N ARG A 46 -3.87 -5.67 4.67
CA ARG A 46 -4.46 -6.98 4.96
C ARG A 46 -3.78 -7.65 6.16
N LEU A 47 -2.46 -7.55 6.27
CA LEU A 47 -1.71 -8.16 7.37
C LEU A 47 -2.05 -7.50 8.71
N VAL A 48 -2.15 -6.17 8.73
CA VAL A 48 -2.54 -5.40 9.92
C VAL A 48 -3.96 -5.75 10.35
N LEU A 49 -4.92 -5.72 9.43
CA LEU A 49 -6.31 -6.09 9.72
C LEU A 49 -6.46 -7.51 10.22
N LYS A 50 -5.71 -8.45 9.64
CA LYS A 50 -5.72 -9.86 10.09
C LYS A 50 -5.22 -9.98 11.52
N ASN A 51 -4.16 -9.25 11.88
CA ASN A 51 -3.61 -9.26 13.23
C ASN A 51 -4.56 -8.60 14.25
N SER A 52 -5.23 -7.52 13.88
CA SER A 52 -6.20 -6.86 14.78
C SER A 52 -7.48 -7.67 14.97
N CYS A 53 -7.98 -8.30 13.90
CA CYS A 53 -9.08 -9.25 14.01
C CYS A 53 -8.74 -10.44 14.93
N ALA A 54 -7.50 -10.95 14.86
CA ALA A 54 -7.05 -12.04 15.72
C ALA A 54 -6.92 -11.62 17.20
N LYS A 55 -6.64 -10.35 17.47
CA LYS A 55 -6.48 -9.80 18.82
C LYS A 55 -7.77 -9.19 19.41
N ASN A 56 -8.89 -9.22 18.69
CA ASN A 56 -10.12 -8.49 19.02
C ASN A 56 -9.87 -7.00 19.29
N ASP A 57 -8.85 -6.44 18.64
CA ASP A 57 -8.44 -5.06 18.84
C ASP A 57 -9.09 -4.18 17.79
N GLN A 58 -9.63 -3.03 18.20
CA GLN A 58 -10.26 -2.10 17.27
C GLN A 58 -9.17 -1.30 16.54
N THR A 59 -8.72 -1.82 15.40
CA THR A 59 -7.86 -1.05 14.50
C THR A 59 -8.56 0.20 14.00
N THR A 60 -7.98 1.36 14.28
CA THR A 60 -8.50 2.63 13.76
C THR A 60 -7.90 2.95 12.39
N PHE A 61 -8.55 3.88 11.69
CA PHE A 61 -8.06 4.39 10.40
C PHE A 61 -6.67 5.03 10.51
N LEU A 62 -6.36 5.64 11.67
CA LEU A 62 -5.05 6.25 11.93
C LEU A 62 -3.95 5.21 12.08
N ASP A 63 -4.22 4.04 12.67
CA ASP A 63 -3.24 2.96 12.79
C ASP A 63 -2.83 2.42 11.42
N LEU A 64 -3.80 2.25 10.53
CA LEU A 64 -3.55 1.81 9.16
C LEU A 64 -2.70 2.82 8.37
N LEU A 65 -2.93 4.13 8.58
CA LEU A 65 -2.11 5.18 7.99
C LEU A 65 -0.69 5.18 8.56
N ASN A 66 -0.52 5.00 9.87
CA ASN A 66 0.79 4.96 10.51
C ASN A 66 1.66 3.81 9.98
N VAL A 67 1.09 2.60 9.85
CA VAL A 67 1.79 1.44 9.29
C VAL A 67 2.32 1.75 7.88
N LEU A 68 1.48 2.36 7.05
CA LEU A 68 1.83 2.72 5.69
C LEU A 68 2.82 3.90 5.61
N SER A 69 2.83 4.81 6.59
CA SER A 69 3.80 5.92 6.63
C SER A 69 5.22 5.48 7.05
N SER A 70 5.33 4.35 7.75
CA SER A 70 6.59 3.85 8.32
C SER A 70 7.37 2.90 7.41
N THR A 71 6.80 2.52 6.26
CA THR A 71 7.43 1.68 5.21
C THR A 71 7.95 2.50 4.07
#